data_AF-A0A5K1K0I9-F1
#
_entry.id   AF-A0A5K1K0I9-F1
#
_cell.length_a   1.000
_cell.length_b   1.000
_cell.length_c   1.000
_cell.angle_alpha   90.00
_cell.angle_beta   90.00
_cell.angle_gamma   90.00
#
_symmetry.space_group_name_H-M   'P 1'
#
loop_
_entity.id
_entity.type
_entity.pdbx_description
1 polymer ?
#
loop_
_entity_poly.entity_id
_entity_poly.type
_entity_poly.pdbx_seq_one_letter_code
_entity_poly.pdbx_strand_id
1 'polypeptide(L)'
;MNSYWDLVLLCAYAAVVAHQIFRRYETYSVAFHSVMLIGPPAIIGGVLWTLDCLPGEMPALTIISLLYGTYFGVLGVSVLLYRLGPWHPLASFSGPAAFRTSKLWMATCAAAGRECFVVKGLHEEYGDVVRTGPNELSIRDPSLVSCIMGAAGLQKGPSACARFFGTPAICVRAIDGRDGGSTDYLGMTLTHDGLPMVGIQDLDEHLRRRRSWNRGLNSAALKEYEPLMAGRVAELARLLSLQDKVIQLDDQFAQIS
;
A
#
# COMPACT_ATOMS: atom_id res chain seq x y z
N MET A 1 28.54 -22.87 -29.78
CA MET A 1 27.73 -21.78 -29.19
C MET A 1 28.27 -21.52 -27.81
N ASN A 2 28.49 -20.26 -27.44
CA ASN A 2 29.10 -19.93 -26.15
C ASN A 2 28.06 -20.12 -25.04
N SER A 3 28.13 -21.24 -24.31
CA SER A 3 27.17 -21.64 -23.27
C SER A 3 26.89 -20.55 -22.22
N TYR A 4 27.81 -19.60 -22.05
CA TYR A 4 27.65 -18.43 -21.19
C TYR A 4 26.54 -17.47 -21.65
N TRP A 5 26.49 -17.13 -22.93
CA TRP A 5 25.51 -16.16 -23.45
C TRP A 5 24.11 -16.74 -23.43
N ASP A 6 23.99 -18.05 -23.70
CA ASP A 6 22.71 -18.76 -23.64
C ASP A 6 22.14 -18.76 -22.21
N LEU A 7 23.00 -18.91 -21.20
CA LEU A 7 22.64 -18.82 -19.77
C LEU A 7 22.14 -17.41 -19.40
N VAL A 8 22.86 -16.36 -19.81
CA VAL A 8 22.46 -14.97 -19.55
C VAL A 8 21.14 -14.63 -20.25
N LEU A 9 20.97 -15.05 -21.50
CA LEU A 9 19.76 -14.82 -22.29
C LEU A 9 18.55 -15.54 -21.69
N LEU A 10 18.71 -16.79 -21.24
CA LEU A 10 17.64 -17.55 -20.59
C LEU A 10 17.19 -16.89 -19.28
N CYS A 11 18.14 -16.42 -18.45
CA CYS A 11 17.84 -15.68 -17.23
C CYS A 11 17.18 -14.32 -17.51
N ALA A 12 17.64 -13.60 -18.54
CA ALA A 12 17.03 -12.34 -18.96
C ALA A 12 15.59 -12.56 -19.44
N TYR A 13 15.33 -13.62 -20.20
CA TYR A 13 13.98 -13.99 -20.63
C TYR A 13 13.08 -14.33 -19.44
N ALA A 14 13.57 -15.14 -18.49
CA ALA A 14 12.84 -15.46 -17.26
C ALA A 14 12.50 -14.20 -16.44
N ALA A 15 13.41 -13.23 -16.37
CA ALA A 15 13.18 -11.95 -15.69
C ALA A 15 12.06 -11.12 -16.35
N VAL A 16 12.01 -11.08 -17.68
CA VAL A 16 10.95 -10.36 -18.42
C VAL A 16 9.60 -11.06 -18.23
N VAL A 17 9.56 -12.39 -18.29
CA VAL A 17 8.34 -13.17 -18.00
C VAL A 17 7.88 -12.91 -16.56
N ALA A 18 8.80 -12.89 -15.60
CA ALA A 18 8.47 -12.60 -14.22
C ALA A 18 7.89 -11.19 -14.03
N HIS A 19 8.43 -10.19 -14.73
CA HIS A 19 7.86 -8.86 -14.75
C HIS A 19 6.43 -8.83 -15.33
N GLN A 20 6.14 -9.57 -16.41
CA GLN A 20 4.77 -9.64 -16.94
C GLN A 20 3.79 -10.31 -15.96
N ILE A 21 4.25 -11.31 -15.21
CA ILE A 21 3.45 -11.97 -14.17
C ILE A 21 3.17 -10.99 -13.03
N PHE A 22 4.17 -10.27 -12.53
CA PHE A 22 3.98 -9.24 -11.51
C PHE A 22 3.06 -8.10 -11.96
N ARG A 23 3.09 -7.75 -13.25
CA ARG A 23 2.19 -6.73 -13.82
C ARG A 23 0.73 -7.20 -13.84
N ARG A 24 0.48 -8.48 -14.08
CA ARG A 24 -0.88 -9.05 -14.17
C ARG A 24 -1.46 -9.43 -12.80
N TYR A 25 -0.60 -9.92 -11.91
CA TYR A 25 -0.98 -10.41 -10.60
C TYR A 25 -0.30 -9.55 -9.53
N GLU A 26 -1.02 -8.54 -9.04
CA GLU A 26 -0.65 -7.82 -7.82
C GLU A 26 -0.98 -8.69 -6.60
N THR A 27 -0.24 -9.80 -6.45
CA THR A 27 -0.34 -10.63 -5.24
C THR A 27 0.25 -9.86 -4.07
N TYR A 28 -0.33 -9.99 -2.88
CA TYR A 28 0.25 -9.45 -1.65
C TYR A 28 0.97 -10.51 -0.82
N SER A 29 0.92 -11.78 -1.23
CA SER A 29 1.58 -12.87 -0.51
C SER A 29 3.10 -12.77 -0.63
N VAL A 30 3.80 -12.67 0.50
CA VAL A 30 5.27 -12.67 0.51
C VAL A 30 5.85 -13.99 0.03
N ALA A 31 5.16 -15.11 0.29
CA ALA A 31 5.55 -16.41 -0.23
C ALA A 31 5.56 -16.45 -1.76
N PHE A 32 4.55 -15.84 -2.40
CA PHE A 32 4.52 -15.77 -3.87
C PHE A 32 5.68 -14.93 -4.41
N HIS A 33 5.95 -13.77 -3.81
CA HIS A 33 7.06 -12.92 -4.22
C HIS A 33 8.42 -13.60 -4.00
N SER A 34 8.63 -14.26 -2.87
CA SER A 34 9.91 -14.94 -2.59
C SER A 34 10.17 -16.08 -3.57
N VAL A 35 9.15 -16.88 -3.87
CA VAL A 35 9.23 -17.94 -4.89
C VAL A 35 9.54 -17.35 -6.26
N MET A 36 8.89 -16.25 -6.63
CA MET A 36 9.07 -15.64 -7.95
C MET A 36 10.40 -14.89 -8.10
N LEU A 37 10.97 -14.40 -7.00
CA LEU A 37 12.22 -13.65 -6.99
C LEU A 37 13.45 -14.56 -6.89
N ILE A 38 13.35 -15.65 -6.12
CA ILE A 38 14.47 -16.57 -5.84
C ILE A 38 14.40 -17.82 -6.75
N GLY A 39 13.20 -18.28 -7.06
CA GLY A 39 12.98 -19.55 -7.77
C GLY A 39 13.56 -19.60 -9.18
N PRO A 40 13.26 -18.67 -10.10
CA PRO A 40 13.68 -18.80 -11.49
C PRO A 40 15.22 -18.89 -11.68
N PRO A 41 16.05 -18.05 -11.05
CA PRO A 41 17.51 -18.20 -11.11
C PRO A 41 18.01 -19.51 -10.49
N ALA A 42 17.40 -19.95 -9.38
CA ALA A 42 17.79 -21.20 -8.71
C ALA A 42 17.46 -22.44 -9.55
N ILE A 43 16.29 -22.48 -10.20
CA ILE A 43 15.87 -23.58 -11.07
C ILE A 43 16.76 -23.64 -12.31
N ILE A 44 17.02 -22.50 -12.96
CA ILE A 44 17.90 -22.44 -14.14
C ILE A 44 19.31 -22.92 -13.77
N GLY A 45 19.87 -22.44 -12.67
CA GLY A 45 21.18 -22.88 -12.19
C GLY A 45 21.22 -24.39 -11.87
N GLY A 46 20.20 -24.91 -11.19
CA GLY A 46 20.11 -26.33 -10.83
C GLY A 46 19.95 -27.26 -12.04
N VAL A 47 19.09 -26.91 -13.00
CA VAL A 47 18.90 -27.71 -14.23
C VAL A 47 20.19 -27.74 -15.05
N LEU A 48 20.86 -26.60 -15.22
CA LEU A 48 22.12 -26.53 -15.97
C LEU A 48 23.25 -27.28 -15.28
N TRP A 49 23.25 -27.33 -13.94
CA TRP A 49 24.17 -28.17 -13.17
C TRP A 49 23.92 -29.66 -13.39
N THR A 50 22.65 -30.11 -13.39
CA THR A 50 22.32 -31.53 -13.62
C THR A 50 22.60 -32.00 -15.05
N LEU A 51 22.62 -31.08 -16.02
CA LEU A 51 22.86 -31.39 -17.44
C LEU A 51 24.35 -31.21 -17.83
N ASP A 52 25.25 -30.98 -16.87
CA ASP A 52 26.68 -30.68 -17.10
C ASP A 52 26.93 -29.58 -18.14
N CYS A 53 25.98 -28.65 -18.27
CA CYS A 53 26.01 -27.55 -19.25
C CYS A 53 26.67 -26.28 -18.70
N LEU A 54 27.09 -26.30 -17.43
CA LEU A 54 27.76 -25.16 -16.80
C LEU A 54 29.22 -25.06 -17.26
N PRO A 55 29.75 -23.84 -17.45
CA PRO A 55 31.17 -23.65 -17.75
C PRO A 55 32.01 -24.12 -16.56
N GLY A 56 32.64 -25.29 -16.68
CA GLY A 56 33.41 -25.95 -15.61
C GLY A 56 34.66 -25.22 -15.14
N GLU A 57 35.07 -24.17 -15.86
CA GLU A 57 36.23 -23.33 -15.53
C GLU A 57 35.95 -22.32 -14.39
N MET A 58 34.67 -22.06 -14.07
CA MET A 58 34.28 -20.96 -13.19
C MET A 58 33.85 -21.44 -11.80
N PRO A 59 34.27 -20.77 -10.71
CA PRO A 59 33.82 -21.12 -9.36
C PRO A 59 32.31 -20.88 -9.21
N ALA A 60 31.62 -21.78 -8.50
CA ALA A 60 30.17 -21.76 -8.35
C ALA A 60 29.59 -20.42 -7.88
N LEU A 61 30.32 -19.70 -7.01
CA LEU A 61 29.92 -18.37 -6.53
C LEU A 61 29.78 -17.35 -7.66
N THR A 62 30.68 -17.36 -8.65
CA THR A 62 30.61 -16.41 -9.78
C THR A 62 29.40 -16.68 -10.67
N ILE A 63 29.06 -17.95 -10.87
CA ILE A 63 27.87 -18.35 -11.63
C ILE A 63 26.61 -17.89 -10.89
N ILE A 64 26.53 -18.09 -9.58
CA ILE A 64 25.40 -17.62 -8.75
C ILE A 64 25.28 -16.09 -8.82
N SER A 65 26.37 -15.35 -8.58
CA SER A 65 26.36 -13.89 -8.63
C SER A 65 25.95 -13.37 -10.01
N LEU A 66 26.37 -14.02 -11.09
CA LEU A 66 25.99 -13.67 -12.45
C LEU A 66 24.49 -13.94 -12.71
N LEU A 67 23.98 -15.12 -12.35
CA LEU A 67 22.59 -15.50 -12.54
C LEU A 67 21.64 -14.54 -11.80
N TYR A 68 21.90 -14.32 -10.51
CA TYR A 68 21.08 -13.40 -9.72
C TYR A 68 21.28 -11.95 -10.15
N GLY A 69 22.52 -11.52 -10.42
CA GLY A 69 22.81 -10.16 -10.85
C GLY A 69 22.13 -9.81 -12.18
N THR A 70 22.19 -10.71 -13.17
CA THR A 70 21.50 -10.53 -14.46
C THR A 70 19.99 -10.57 -14.30
N TYR A 71 19.45 -11.50 -13.52
CA TYR A 71 18.01 -11.59 -13.25
C TYR A 71 17.46 -10.31 -12.60
N PHE A 72 18.06 -9.87 -11.48
CA PHE A 72 17.64 -8.65 -10.79
C PHE A 72 17.86 -7.39 -11.61
N GLY A 73 18.97 -7.30 -12.34
CA GLY A 73 19.27 -6.19 -13.23
C GLY A 73 18.24 -6.04 -14.34
N VAL A 74 17.95 -7.13 -15.07
CA VAL A 74 16.96 -7.13 -16.16
C VAL A 74 15.56 -6.88 -15.62
N LEU A 75 15.18 -7.50 -14.50
CA LEU A 75 13.88 -7.28 -13.86
C LEU A 75 13.70 -5.81 -13.45
N GLY A 76 14.71 -5.23 -12.79
CA GLY A 76 14.70 -3.83 -12.36
C GLY A 76 14.61 -2.86 -13.53
N VAL A 77 15.45 -3.04 -14.56
CA VAL A 77 15.42 -2.22 -15.78
C VAL A 77 14.08 -2.34 -16.49
N SER A 78 13.55 -3.55 -16.64
CA SER A 78 12.25 -3.78 -17.28
C SER A 78 11.11 -3.07 -16.53
N VAL A 79 11.10 -3.13 -15.20
CA VAL A 79 10.12 -2.44 -14.35
C VAL A 79 10.25 -0.92 -14.47
N LEU A 80 11.47 -0.37 -14.42
CA LEU A 80 11.71 1.06 -14.54
C LEU A 80 11.29 1.60 -15.91
N LEU A 81 11.65 0.90 -16.99
CA LEU A 81 11.24 1.25 -18.35
C LEU A 81 9.71 1.25 -18.50
N TYR A 82 9.03 0.27 -17.90
CA TYR A 82 7.57 0.25 -17.94
C TYR A 82 6.93 1.38 -17.11
N ARG A 83 7.46 1.68 -15.91
CA ARG A 83 6.88 2.70 -15.01
C ARG A 83 7.10 4.14 -15.50
N LEU A 84 8.25 4.40 -16.12
CA LEU A 84 8.62 5.71 -16.67
C LEU A 84 8.22 5.88 -18.15
N GLY A 85 7.99 4.78 -18.85
CA GLY A 85 7.68 4.78 -20.28
C GLY A 85 6.29 5.32 -20.61
N PRO A 86 6.06 5.72 -21.88
CA PRO A 86 4.80 6.27 -22.35
C PRO A 86 3.67 5.23 -22.44
N TRP A 87 4.01 3.93 -22.43
CA TRP A 87 3.02 2.82 -22.49
C TRP A 87 2.31 2.55 -21.17
N HIS A 88 2.70 3.23 -20.10
CA HIS A 88 2.01 3.12 -18.82
C HIS A 88 0.63 3.83 -18.93
N PRO A 89 -0.49 3.21 -18.52
CA PRO A 89 -1.81 3.85 -18.59
C PRO A 89 -1.87 5.19 -17.84
N LEU A 90 -1.09 5.33 -16.77
CA LEU A 90 -0.95 6.57 -15.98
C LEU A 90 0.23 7.46 -16.44
N ALA A 91 0.77 7.29 -17.65
CA ALA A 91 1.86 8.11 -18.16
C ALA A 91 1.41 9.54 -18.51
N SER A 92 0.12 9.73 -18.84
CA SER A 92 -0.46 11.04 -19.14
C SER A 92 -0.47 12.00 -17.94
N PHE A 93 -0.41 11.47 -16.72
CA PHE A 93 -0.48 12.26 -15.51
C PHE A 93 0.91 12.75 -15.07
N SER A 94 0.96 14.04 -14.74
CA SER A 94 2.15 14.72 -14.25
C SER A 94 2.57 14.22 -12.87
N GLY A 95 3.87 14.32 -12.56
CA GLY A 95 4.43 13.96 -11.26
C GLY A 95 5.93 13.69 -11.34
N PRO A 96 6.70 13.89 -10.26
CA PRO A 96 8.15 13.71 -10.28
C PRO A 96 8.52 12.24 -10.52
N ALA A 97 9.64 12.01 -11.22
CA ALA A 97 10.10 10.67 -11.56
C ALA A 97 10.27 9.75 -10.33
N ALA A 98 10.70 10.30 -9.18
CA ALA A 98 10.88 9.55 -7.94
C ALA A 98 9.57 8.89 -7.45
N PHE A 99 8.43 9.57 -7.56
CA PHE A 99 7.13 9.03 -7.17
C PHE A 99 6.57 8.05 -8.22
N ARG A 100 6.97 8.18 -9.49
CA ARG A 100 6.60 7.25 -10.57
C ARG A 100 7.30 5.90 -10.44
N THR A 101 8.54 5.88 -9.94
CA THR A 101 9.34 4.64 -9.87
C THR A 101 8.97 3.77 -8.67
N SER A 102 8.74 4.34 -7.49
CA SER A 102 8.47 3.55 -6.27
C SER A 102 7.69 4.33 -5.22
N LYS A 103 6.95 3.62 -4.35
CA LYS A 103 6.28 4.21 -3.18
C LYS A 103 7.25 4.52 -2.03
N LEU A 104 8.49 4.05 -2.09
CA LEU A 104 9.48 4.26 -1.02
C LEU A 104 9.68 5.73 -0.68
N TRP A 105 9.64 6.61 -1.69
CA TRP A 105 9.79 8.05 -1.48
C TRP A 105 8.61 8.66 -0.72
N MET A 106 7.39 8.25 -1.02
CA MET A 106 6.23 8.68 -0.23
C MET A 106 6.26 8.08 1.18
N ALA A 107 6.73 6.83 1.32
CA ALA A 107 6.87 6.19 2.62
C ALA A 107 7.88 6.91 3.53
N THR A 108 8.99 7.41 3.00
CA THR A 108 9.94 8.22 3.78
C THR A 108 9.37 9.58 4.15
N CYS A 109 8.61 10.22 3.26
CA CYS A 109 7.88 11.45 3.56
C CYS A 109 6.83 11.24 4.66
N ALA A 110 6.10 10.11 4.63
CA ALA A 110 5.11 9.73 5.63
C ALA A 110 5.77 9.41 6.98
N ALA A 111 6.87 8.65 6.99
CA ALA A 111 7.64 8.36 8.20
C ALA A 111 8.20 9.63 8.87
N ALA A 112 8.51 10.66 8.09
CA ALA A 112 8.91 11.97 8.58
C ALA A 112 7.73 12.88 8.97
N GLY A 113 6.48 12.44 8.80
CA GLY A 113 5.27 13.23 9.08
C GLY A 113 5.04 14.40 8.09
N ARG A 114 5.67 14.38 6.92
CA ARG A 114 5.62 15.47 5.93
C ARG A 114 4.79 15.17 4.69
N GLU A 115 4.13 14.01 4.61
CA GLU A 115 3.34 13.58 3.44
C GLU A 115 2.34 14.64 2.99
N CYS A 116 1.56 15.22 3.92
CA CYS A 116 0.56 16.24 3.59
C CYS A 116 1.18 17.48 2.92
N PHE A 117 2.31 17.98 3.44
CA PHE A 117 3.00 19.14 2.87
C PHE A 117 3.60 18.82 1.50
N VAL A 118 4.16 17.62 1.33
CA VAL A 118 4.73 17.17 0.07
C VAL A 118 3.65 17.03 -1.00
N VAL A 119 2.54 16.36 -0.68
CA VAL A 119 1.41 16.21 -1.61
C VAL A 119 0.81 17.57 -1.96
N LYS A 120 0.69 18.48 -0.99
CA LYS A 120 0.23 19.85 -1.23
C LYS A 120 1.15 20.59 -2.22
N GLY A 121 2.47 20.58 -1.99
CA GLY A 121 3.43 21.22 -2.90
C GLY A 121 3.41 20.61 -4.30
N LEU A 122 3.21 19.29 -4.40
CA LEU A 122 3.06 18.62 -5.69
C LEU A 122 1.81 19.09 -6.45
N HIS A 123 0.69 19.30 -5.77
CA HIS A 123 -0.51 19.85 -6.39
C HIS A 123 -0.36 21.32 -6.80
N GLU A 124 0.41 22.10 -6.04
CA GLU A 124 0.76 23.49 -6.40
C GLU A 124 1.63 23.56 -7.66
N GLU A 125 2.53 22.59 -7.86
CA GLU A 125 3.44 22.55 -9.02
C GLU A 125 2.81 21.89 -10.27
N TYR A 126 2.14 20.75 -10.10
CA TYR A 126 1.70 19.88 -11.21
C TYR A 126 0.19 19.96 -11.51
N GLY A 127 -0.59 20.63 -10.67
CA GLY A 127 -2.04 20.85 -10.85
C GLY A 127 -2.93 19.90 -10.04
N ASP A 128 -4.21 19.79 -10.43
CA ASP A 128 -5.23 19.12 -9.63
C ASP A 128 -5.15 17.59 -9.60
N VAL A 129 -4.45 16.98 -10.55
CA VAL A 129 -4.25 15.52 -10.63
C VAL A 129 -2.77 15.22 -10.72
N VAL A 130 -2.21 14.56 -9.70
CA VAL A 130 -0.78 14.28 -9.61
C VAL A 130 -0.53 12.81 -9.29
N ARG A 131 0.48 12.24 -9.95
CA ARG A 131 0.93 10.87 -9.70
C ARG A 131 1.88 10.81 -8.50
N THR A 132 1.37 10.28 -7.39
CA THR A 132 2.08 10.13 -6.11
C THR A 132 2.68 8.74 -5.90
N GLY A 133 2.37 7.77 -6.77
CA GLY A 133 2.97 6.44 -6.76
C GLY A 133 2.96 5.78 -8.14
N PRO A 134 3.58 4.58 -8.28
CA PRO A 134 3.55 3.85 -9.55
C PRO A 134 2.13 3.60 -10.06
N ASN A 135 1.23 3.16 -9.17
CA ASN A 135 -0.18 2.87 -9.45
C ASN A 135 -1.11 3.73 -8.58
N GLU A 136 -0.71 4.97 -8.26
CA GLU A 136 -1.47 5.84 -7.36
C GLU A 136 -1.51 7.29 -7.87
N LEU A 137 -2.72 7.87 -7.84
CA LEU A 137 -3.01 9.25 -8.21
C LEU A 137 -3.62 9.97 -7.00
N SER A 138 -3.18 11.20 -6.78
CA SER A 138 -3.82 12.15 -5.88
C SER A 138 -4.63 13.14 -6.71
N ILE A 139 -5.87 13.39 -6.29
CA ILE A 139 -6.85 14.19 -7.02
C ILE A 139 -7.42 15.23 -6.05
N ARG A 140 -7.42 16.49 -6.46
CA ARG A 140 -7.94 17.64 -5.70
C ARG A 140 -9.22 18.23 -6.29
N ASP A 141 -9.75 17.64 -7.37
CA ASP A 141 -10.95 18.15 -8.05
C ASP A 141 -12.24 17.81 -7.26
N PRO A 142 -12.99 18.81 -6.77
CA PRO A 142 -14.24 18.59 -6.04
C PRO A 142 -15.34 17.93 -6.90
N SER A 143 -15.29 18.09 -8.23
CA SER A 143 -16.29 17.51 -9.13
C SER A 143 -16.28 15.98 -9.13
N LEU A 144 -15.11 15.38 -8.86
CA LEU A 144 -14.91 13.94 -8.82
C LEU A 144 -15.27 13.30 -7.47
N VAL A 145 -15.48 14.11 -6.42
CA VAL A 145 -15.77 13.59 -5.08
C VAL A 145 -17.08 12.81 -5.05
N SER A 146 -18.13 13.29 -5.71
CA SER A 146 -19.42 12.59 -5.78
C SER A 146 -19.33 11.28 -6.58
N CYS A 147 -18.50 11.27 -7.64
CA CYS A 147 -18.24 10.08 -8.45
C CYS A 147 -17.47 9.02 -7.66
N ILE A 148 -16.46 9.42 -6.87
CA ILE A 148 -15.61 8.47 -6.13
C ILE A 148 -16.27 8.03 -4.83
N MET A 149 -16.83 8.96 -4.05
CA MET A 149 -17.32 8.73 -2.68
C MET A 149 -18.85 8.64 -2.56
N GLY A 150 -19.58 8.80 -3.67
CA GLY A 150 -21.04 8.71 -3.68
C GLY A 150 -21.58 7.31 -3.39
N ALA A 151 -22.91 7.19 -3.27
CA ALA A 151 -23.57 5.91 -3.00
C ALA A 151 -23.33 4.85 -4.10
N ALA A 152 -23.09 5.28 -5.33
CA ALA A 152 -22.70 4.44 -6.47
C ALA A 152 -21.20 4.61 -6.82
N GLY A 153 -20.39 5.09 -5.88
CA GLY A 153 -18.98 5.37 -6.10
C GLY A 153 -18.10 4.11 -6.17
N LEU A 154 -16.79 4.33 -6.21
CA LEU A 154 -15.80 3.26 -6.30
C LEU A 154 -15.84 2.37 -5.05
N GLN A 155 -15.84 1.05 -5.27
CA GLN A 155 -15.68 0.09 -4.18
C GLN A 155 -14.30 0.24 -3.53
N LYS A 156 -14.25 0.11 -2.20
CA LYS A 156 -12.99 0.17 -1.45
C LYS A 156 -12.09 -0.99 -1.86
N GLY A 157 -10.87 -0.67 -2.28
CA GLY A 157 -9.87 -1.68 -2.61
C GLY A 157 -9.24 -2.35 -1.36
N PRO A 158 -8.50 -3.46 -1.54
CA PRO A 158 -7.69 -4.11 -0.49
C PRO A 158 -6.74 -3.17 0.26
N SER A 159 -6.22 -2.17 -0.45
CA SER A 159 -5.32 -1.16 0.09
C SER A 159 -5.97 -0.19 1.07
N ALA A 160 -7.30 0.00 1.03
CA ALA A 160 -8.00 0.80 2.03
C ALA A 160 -7.87 0.16 3.43
N CYS A 161 -7.90 -1.17 3.52
CA CYS A 161 -7.64 -1.88 4.77
C CYS A 161 -6.18 -1.65 5.21
N ALA A 162 -5.21 -1.78 4.31
CA ALA A 162 -3.80 -1.60 4.66
C ALA A 162 -3.45 -0.16 5.09
N ARG A 163 -4.02 0.87 4.43
CA ARG A 163 -3.71 2.29 4.67
C ARG A 163 -4.29 2.81 5.99
N PHE A 164 -5.46 2.33 6.41
CA PHE A 164 -6.08 2.73 7.68
C PHE A 164 -5.63 1.88 8.87
N PHE A 165 -5.13 0.66 8.66
CA PHE A 165 -4.82 -0.26 9.75
C PHE A 165 -3.34 -0.64 9.85
N GLY A 166 -2.44 0.14 9.23
CA GLY A 166 -0.99 -0.02 9.40
C GLY A 166 -0.46 -1.42 9.08
N THR A 167 -1.17 -2.18 8.23
CA THR A 167 -0.86 -3.59 7.99
C THR A 167 0.35 -3.68 7.06
N PRO A 168 1.47 -4.33 7.44
CA PRO A 168 2.47 -4.70 6.46
C PRO A 168 1.81 -5.59 5.41
N ALA A 169 2.23 -5.47 4.15
CA ALA A 169 1.68 -6.20 3.00
C ALA A 169 1.65 -7.75 3.15
N ILE A 170 2.30 -8.29 4.19
CA ILE A 170 2.41 -9.71 4.54
C ILE A 170 1.07 -10.42 4.83
N CYS A 171 -0.01 -9.69 5.19
CA CYS A 171 -1.17 -10.32 5.80
C CYS A 171 -2.47 -10.37 4.96
N VAL A 172 -2.44 -10.22 3.63
CA VAL A 172 -3.66 -10.25 2.79
C VAL A 172 -4.09 -11.68 2.40
N ARG A 173 -3.80 -12.69 3.22
CA ARG A 173 -4.10 -14.11 2.90
C ARG A 173 -5.31 -14.68 3.66
N ALA A 174 -6.16 -13.83 4.23
CA ALA A 174 -7.30 -14.27 5.04
C ALA A 174 -8.68 -13.82 4.46
N ILE A 175 -8.80 -13.69 3.14
CA ILE A 175 -10.10 -13.37 2.49
C ILE A 175 -10.74 -14.62 1.85
N ASP A 176 -10.03 -15.76 1.79
CA ASP A 176 -10.63 -17.02 1.34
C ASP A 176 -11.03 -17.84 2.58
N GLY A 177 -12.31 -17.81 2.93
CA GLY A 177 -12.88 -18.39 4.15
C GLY A 177 -12.91 -19.93 4.16
N ARG A 178 -11.77 -20.59 3.90
CA ARG A 178 -11.74 -22.05 3.74
C ARG A 178 -10.74 -22.84 4.56
N ASP A 179 -9.77 -22.21 5.23
CA ASP A 179 -8.75 -22.96 5.96
C ASP A 179 -8.73 -22.60 7.45
N GLY A 180 -9.22 -23.52 8.29
CA GLY A 180 -9.15 -23.48 9.74
C GLY A 180 -7.74 -23.70 10.29
N GLY A 181 -6.79 -22.86 9.89
CA GLY A 181 -5.38 -22.92 10.27
C GLY A 181 -4.87 -21.56 10.74
N SER A 182 -4.86 -21.40 12.06
CA SER A 182 -4.33 -20.27 12.84
C SER A 182 -3.02 -19.66 12.28
N THR A 183 -3.13 -18.46 11.69
CA THR A 183 -2.11 -17.39 11.71
C THR A 183 -2.83 -16.04 11.59
N ASP A 184 -3.35 -15.58 12.73
CA ASP A 184 -4.41 -14.58 12.87
C ASP A 184 -3.93 -13.15 13.12
N TYR A 185 -3.36 -12.46 12.12
CA TYR A 185 -3.05 -11.02 12.29
C TYR A 185 -3.23 -10.22 11.00
N LEU A 186 -4.06 -9.15 11.05
CA LEU A 186 -4.21 -8.14 10.00
C LEU A 186 -3.92 -6.73 10.54
N GLY A 187 -2.65 -6.43 10.83
CA GLY A 187 -2.20 -5.07 11.20
C GLY A 187 -2.70 -4.60 12.57
N MET A 188 -3.06 -3.32 12.70
CA MET A 188 -3.52 -2.68 13.95
C MET A 188 -4.89 -3.20 14.41
N THR A 189 -5.60 -3.97 13.57
CA THR A 189 -6.76 -4.76 14.00
C THR A 189 -6.29 -6.20 14.22
N LEU A 190 -6.15 -6.58 15.48
CA LEU A 190 -5.52 -7.84 15.92
C LEU A 190 -6.35 -9.11 15.68
N THR A 191 -7.48 -9.06 14.97
CA THR A 191 -8.34 -10.23 14.73
C THR A 191 -9.02 -10.21 13.35
N HIS A 192 -9.19 -11.38 12.73
CA HIS A 192 -10.04 -11.58 11.55
C HIS A 192 -11.53 -11.46 11.92
N ASP A 193 -11.86 -11.84 13.16
CA ASP A 193 -13.16 -11.66 13.79
C ASP A 193 -13.25 -10.25 14.40
N GLY A 194 -13.74 -9.29 13.62
CA GLY A 194 -14.00 -7.93 14.11
C GLY A 194 -13.40 -6.79 13.30
N LEU A 195 -13.31 -6.93 11.97
CA LEU A 195 -12.92 -5.83 11.09
C LEU A 195 -13.67 -4.53 11.46
N PRO A 196 -12.96 -3.42 11.72
CA PRO A 196 -13.58 -2.14 11.95
C PRO A 196 -14.38 -1.74 10.72
N MET A 197 -15.52 -1.07 10.93
CA MET A 197 -16.48 -0.74 9.88
C MET A 197 -15.82 -0.08 8.65
N VAL A 198 -14.78 0.72 8.85
CA VAL A 198 -14.05 1.41 7.77
C VAL A 198 -13.37 0.45 6.79
N GLY A 199 -12.89 -0.71 7.26
CA GLY A 199 -12.18 -1.72 6.49
C GLY A 199 -13.05 -2.82 5.88
N ILE A 200 -14.37 -2.79 6.05
CA ILE A 200 -15.26 -3.79 5.46
C ILE A 200 -15.47 -3.47 3.97
N GLN A 201 -15.16 -4.45 3.11
CA GLN A 201 -15.33 -4.34 1.66
C GLN A 201 -16.70 -4.80 1.18
N ASP A 202 -17.26 -5.83 1.81
CA ASP A 202 -18.62 -6.29 1.51
C ASP A 202 -19.63 -5.19 1.83
N LEU A 203 -20.36 -4.76 0.80
CA LEU A 203 -21.32 -3.67 0.90
C LEU A 203 -22.46 -4.02 1.85
N ASP A 204 -22.97 -5.26 1.80
CA ASP A 204 -24.13 -5.66 2.58
C ASP A 204 -23.78 -5.75 4.07
N GLU A 205 -22.62 -6.32 4.41
CA GLU A 205 -22.11 -6.35 5.77
C GLU A 205 -21.75 -4.94 6.28
N HIS A 206 -21.12 -4.10 5.44
CA HIS A 206 -20.84 -2.71 5.80
C HIS A 206 -22.12 -1.94 6.10
N LEU A 207 -23.17 -2.08 5.26
CA LEU A 207 -24.48 -1.46 5.48
C LEU A 207 -25.15 -1.99 6.75
N ARG A 208 -25.05 -3.29 7.04
CA ARG A 208 -25.57 -3.92 8.27
C ARG A 208 -24.94 -3.27 9.51
N ARG A 209 -23.61 -3.17 9.59
CA ARG A 209 -22.92 -2.57 10.75
C ARG A 209 -23.15 -1.06 10.84
N ARG A 210 -23.22 -0.37 9.69
CA ARG A 210 -23.46 1.08 9.64
C ARG A 210 -24.85 1.49 10.13
N ARG A 211 -25.85 0.61 10.08
CA ARG A 211 -27.22 0.91 10.57
C ARG A 211 -27.25 1.36 12.03
N SER A 212 -26.52 0.70 12.92
CA SER A 212 -26.48 1.08 14.34
C SER A 212 -25.80 2.43 14.53
N TRP A 213 -24.68 2.67 13.84
CA TRP A 213 -23.98 3.97 13.85
C TRP A 213 -24.85 5.10 13.30
N ASN A 214 -25.59 4.86 12.23
CA ASN A 214 -26.51 5.85 11.67
C ASN A 214 -27.63 6.23 12.65
N ARG A 215 -28.02 5.36 13.58
CA ARG A 215 -28.99 5.71 14.64
C ARG A 215 -28.37 6.64 15.69
N GLY A 216 -27.13 6.38 16.09
CA GLY A 216 -26.42 7.23 17.07
C GLY A 216 -25.94 8.56 16.50
N LEU A 217 -25.72 8.65 15.19
CA LEU A 217 -25.24 9.86 14.51
C LEU A 217 -26.34 10.59 13.70
N ASN A 218 -27.61 10.29 13.96
CA ASN A 218 -28.71 11.04 13.34
C ASN A 218 -28.97 12.37 14.07
N SER A 219 -29.72 13.26 13.44
CA SER A 219 -30.04 14.58 14.00
C SER A 219 -30.83 14.54 15.31
N ALA A 220 -31.59 13.47 15.58
CA ALA A 220 -32.34 13.33 16.83
C ALA A 220 -31.40 12.98 18.01
N ALA A 221 -30.53 11.99 17.83
CA ALA A 221 -29.53 11.59 18.80
C ALA A 221 -28.56 12.74 19.11
N LEU A 222 -28.14 13.51 18.09
CA LEU A 222 -27.29 14.68 18.29
C LEU A 222 -27.93 15.76 19.18
N LYS A 223 -29.24 15.99 19.06
CA LYS A 223 -29.98 16.92 19.94
C LYS A 223 -30.03 16.44 21.38
N GLU A 224 -30.10 15.13 21.61
CA GLU A 224 -30.04 14.56 22.96
C GLU A 224 -28.65 14.73 23.60
N TYR A 225 -27.59 14.69 22.80
CA TYR A 225 -26.21 14.88 23.28
C TYR A 225 -25.87 16.33 23.57
N GLU A 226 -26.52 17.29 22.89
CA GLU A 226 -26.26 18.72 23.01
C GLU A 226 -26.22 19.25 24.46
N PRO A 227 -27.22 19.02 25.34
CA PRO A 227 -27.18 19.52 26.72
C PRO A 227 -26.05 18.88 27.54
N LEU A 228 -25.74 17.60 27.31
CA LEU A 228 -24.64 16.92 27.99
C LEU A 228 -23.28 17.51 27.59
N MET A 229 -23.09 17.76 26.29
CA MET A 229 -21.89 18.40 25.76
C MET A 229 -21.77 19.84 26.25
N ALA A 230 -22.86 20.61 26.22
CA ALA A 230 -22.90 21.98 26.71
C ALA A 230 -22.48 22.07 28.19
N GLY A 231 -22.96 21.15 29.03
CA GLY A 231 -22.54 21.07 30.44
C GLY A 231 -21.05 20.81 30.59
N ARG A 232 -20.47 19.90 29.80
CA ARG A 232 -19.02 19.61 29.83
C ARG A 232 -18.18 20.76 29.32
N VAL A 233 -18.61 21.44 28.26
CA VAL A 233 -17.95 22.62 27.70
C VAL A 233 -17.99 23.78 28.70
N ALA A 234 -19.14 24.01 29.36
CA ALA A 234 -19.26 25.05 30.38
C ALA A 234 -18.36 24.77 31.58
N GLU A 235 -18.26 23.52 32.02
CA GLU A 235 -17.34 23.12 33.09
C GLU A 235 -15.88 23.31 32.68
N LEU A 236 -15.50 22.91 31.46
CA LEU A 236 -14.15 23.15 30.94
C LEU A 236 -13.82 24.66 30.90
N ALA A 237 -14.74 25.48 30.40
CA ALA A 237 -14.57 26.93 30.35
C ALA A 237 -14.42 27.54 31.75
N ARG A 238 -15.19 27.06 32.73
CA ARG A 238 -15.07 27.46 34.13
C ARG A 238 -13.70 27.10 34.69
N LEU A 239 -13.22 25.87 34.46
CA LEU A 239 -11.91 25.43 34.95
C LEU A 239 -10.76 26.23 34.33
N LEU A 240 -10.83 26.53 33.03
CA LEU A 240 -9.85 27.38 32.35
C LEU A 240 -9.89 28.82 32.89
N SER A 241 -11.06 29.35 33.23
CA SER A 241 -11.20 30.71 33.78
C SER A 241 -10.58 30.86 35.18
N LEU A 242 -10.42 29.76 35.92
CA LEU A 242 -9.79 29.75 37.24
C LEU A 242 -8.26 29.67 37.16
N GLN A 243 -7.70 29.44 35.98
CA GLN A 243 -6.27 29.32 35.78
C GLN A 243 -5.68 30.64 35.28
N ASP A 244 -4.86 31.26 36.10
CA ASP A 244 -4.22 32.57 35.83
C ASP A 244 -2.93 32.45 34.97
N LYS A 245 -2.59 31.26 34.48
CA LYS A 245 -1.34 30.99 33.76
C LYS A 245 -1.63 30.56 32.32
N VAL A 246 -0.69 30.86 31.43
CA VAL A 246 -0.68 30.34 30.06
C VAL A 246 -0.55 28.81 30.12
N ILE A 247 -1.52 28.09 29.55
CA ILE A 247 -1.61 26.64 29.58
C ILE A 247 -1.54 26.09 28.16
N GLN A 248 -0.76 25.03 27.99
CA GLN A 248 -0.80 24.19 26.80
C GLN A 248 -1.99 23.24 26.93
N LEU A 249 -3.00 23.41 26.09
CA LEU A 249 -4.22 22.59 26.11
C LEU A 249 -3.96 21.14 25.69
N ASP A 250 -2.94 20.91 24.86
CA ASP A 250 -2.57 19.58 24.38
C ASP A 250 -2.26 18.61 25.54
N ASP A 251 -1.52 19.08 26.55
CA ASP A 251 -1.18 18.28 27.74
C ASP A 251 -2.41 17.94 28.59
N GLN A 252 -3.42 18.81 28.59
CA GLN A 252 -4.65 18.61 29.36
C GLN A 252 -5.59 17.61 28.66
N PHE A 253 -5.73 17.72 27.33
CA PHE A 253 -6.56 16.78 26.58
C PHE A 253 -5.93 15.39 26.48
N ALA A 254 -4.60 15.29 26.50
CA ALA A 254 -3.90 14.01 26.55
C ALA A 254 -4.19 13.21 27.83
N GLN A 255 -4.65 13.85 28.92
CA GLN A 255 -5.04 13.17 30.16
C GLN A 255 -6.50 12.68 30.15
N ILE A 256 -7.30 13.11 29.18
CA ILE A 256 -8.74 12.80 29.08
C ILE A 256 -8.99 11.61 28.14
N SER A 257 -8.05 11.31 27.22
CA SER A 257 -8.10 10.16 26.29
C SER A 257 -7.58 8.87 26.92
#